data_AF-A0A8T1S9V3-F1
#
_entry.id   AF-A0A8T1S9V3-F1
#
_cell.length_a   1.000
_cell.length_b   1.000
_cell.length_c   1.000
_cell.angle_alpha   90.00
_cell.angle_beta   90.00
_cell.angle_gamma   90.00
#
_symmetry.space_group_name_H-M   'P 1'
#
loop_
_entity.id
_entity.type
_entity.pdbx_description
1 polymer ?
#
loop_
_entity_poly.entity_id
_entity_poly.type
_entity_poly.pdbx_seq_one_letter_code
_entity_poly.pdbx_strand_id
1 'polypeptide(L)'
;GWGDHGNGFGLMQVDKRYHRLVGQWNSETHLLQGTGILVGMIEGIQKKFPRWTKEQQLKGGISAYNAGLQNVQTYDKMDIGTTGNDYANDVVARAKFYKRNEY
;
A
#
# COMPACT_ATOMS: atom_id res chain seq x y z
N GLY A 1 5.67 -7.54 -15.23
CA GLY A 1 4.40 -7.34 -14.50
C GLY A 1 4.20 -8.22 -13.28
N TRP A 2 5.18 -9.06 -12.88
CA TRP A 2 5.07 -9.89 -11.67
C TRP A 2 6.23 -9.60 -10.72
N GLY A 3 5.98 -9.59 -9.42
CA GLY A 3 6.95 -9.45 -8.34
C GLY A 3 6.48 -10.21 -7.09
N ASP A 4 7.10 -9.96 -5.93
CA ASP A 4 6.89 -10.71 -4.67
C ASP A 4 6.77 -12.23 -4.88
N HIS A 5 7.84 -12.85 -5.39
CA HIS A 5 7.89 -14.29 -5.65
C HIS A 5 6.73 -14.80 -6.55
N GLY A 6 6.20 -13.93 -7.42
CA GLY A 6 5.10 -14.24 -8.34
C GLY A 6 3.70 -14.02 -7.76
N ASN A 7 3.57 -13.36 -6.60
CA ASN A 7 2.28 -13.03 -5.99
C ASN A 7 1.79 -11.62 -6.36
N GLY A 8 2.69 -10.65 -6.47
CA GLY A 8 2.37 -9.26 -6.80
C GLY A 8 2.24 -9.06 -8.30
N PHE A 9 1.12 -8.47 -8.75
CA PHE A 9 0.83 -8.20 -10.16
C PHE A 9 0.79 -6.70 -10.50
N GLY A 10 1.33 -6.36 -11.66
CA GLY A 10 1.30 -5.03 -12.27
C GLY A 10 2.08 -3.94 -11.57
N LEU A 11 1.95 -2.72 -12.07
CA LEU A 11 2.67 -1.52 -11.61
C LEU A 11 2.48 -1.27 -10.11
N MET A 12 1.27 -1.53 -9.60
CA MET A 12 0.95 -1.40 -8.17
C MET A 12 1.15 -2.68 -7.35
N GLN A 13 1.66 -3.77 -7.93
CA GLN A 13 1.93 -5.03 -7.20
C GLN A 13 0.74 -5.58 -6.38
N VAL A 14 -0.44 -5.61 -6.99
CA VAL A 14 -1.65 -6.18 -6.35
C VAL A 14 -1.44 -7.67 -6.07
N ASP A 15 -1.62 -8.08 -4.81
CA ASP A 15 -1.41 -9.47 -4.38
C ASP A 15 -2.57 -10.39 -4.82
N LYS A 16 -2.26 -11.36 -5.68
CA LYS A 16 -3.23 -12.33 -6.22
C LYS A 16 -3.83 -13.27 -5.17
N ARG A 17 -3.20 -13.41 -3.99
CA ARG A 17 -3.68 -14.26 -2.89
C ARG A 17 -4.94 -13.66 -2.24
N TYR A 18 -5.08 -12.34 -2.30
CA TYR A 18 -6.16 -11.59 -1.64
C TYR A 18 -7.10 -10.89 -2.61
N HIS A 19 -6.68 -10.71 -3.88
CA HIS A 19 -7.45 -9.98 -4.87
C HIS A 19 -7.51 -10.71 -6.21
N ARG A 20 -8.69 -10.68 -6.84
CA ARG A 20 -8.82 -11.04 -8.25
C ARG A 20 -8.17 -9.95 -9.10
N LEU A 21 -7.14 -10.29 -9.85
CA LEU A 21 -6.42 -9.36 -10.72
C LEU A 21 -7.30 -8.91 -11.90
N VAL A 22 -7.23 -7.61 -12.25
CA VAL A 22 -7.94 -7.06 -13.41
C VAL A 22 -7.02 -6.18 -14.27
N GLY A 23 -7.32 -6.11 -15.57
CA GLY A 23 -6.56 -5.29 -16.51
C GLY A 23 -5.21 -5.88 -16.91
N GLN A 24 -4.50 -5.14 -17.76
CA GLN A 24 -3.10 -5.43 -18.07
C GLN A 24 -2.22 -4.88 -16.96
N TRP A 25 -1.04 -5.46 -16.78
CA TRP A 25 -0.11 -5.13 -15.68
C TRP A 25 0.24 -3.63 -15.60
N ASN A 26 0.12 -2.88 -16.69
CA ASN A 26 0.38 -1.45 -16.80
C ASN A 26 -0.83 -0.63 -17.28
N SER A 27 -2.05 -1.17 -17.27
CA SER A 27 -3.23 -0.44 -17.73
C SER A 27 -3.82 0.47 -16.65
N GLU A 28 -4.58 1.47 -17.10
CA GLU A 28 -5.41 2.31 -16.21
C GLU A 28 -6.33 1.46 -15.33
N THR A 29 -6.94 0.41 -15.87
CA THR A 29 -7.77 -0.53 -15.09
C THR A 29 -7.01 -1.12 -13.90
N HIS A 30 -5.73 -1.47 -14.08
CA HIS A 30 -4.89 -1.99 -13.00
C HIS A 30 -4.55 -0.90 -11.97
N LEU A 31 -4.28 0.32 -12.43
CA LEU A 31 -4.04 1.46 -11.53
C LEU A 31 -5.28 1.81 -10.70
N LEU A 32 -6.47 1.79 -11.31
CA LEU A 32 -7.75 1.99 -10.62
C LEU A 32 -8.00 0.88 -9.59
N GLN A 33 -7.73 -0.38 -9.92
CA GLN A 33 -7.80 -1.48 -8.97
C GLN A 33 -6.88 -1.25 -7.76
N GLY A 34 -5.59 -1.01 -8.02
CA GLY A 34 -4.61 -0.84 -6.96
C GLY A 34 -4.93 0.36 -6.07
N THR A 35 -5.35 1.48 -6.67
CA THR A 35 -5.74 2.68 -5.92
C THR A 35 -6.99 2.44 -5.08
N GLY A 36 -8.00 1.73 -5.60
CA GLY A 36 -9.19 1.37 -4.84
C GLY A 36 -8.89 0.48 -3.62
N ILE A 37 -7.98 -0.48 -3.76
CA ILE A 37 -7.49 -1.30 -2.64
C ILE A 37 -6.80 -0.41 -1.59
N LEU A 38 -5.92 0.51 -2.02
CA LEU A 38 -5.23 1.44 -1.12
C LEU A 38 -6.23 2.32 -0.34
N VAL A 39 -7.26 2.86 -0.99
CA VAL A 39 -8.32 3.63 -0.33
C VAL A 39 -8.99 2.79 0.76
N GLY A 40 -9.38 1.55 0.44
CA GLY A 40 -9.97 0.63 1.42
C GLY A 40 -9.05 0.34 2.62
N MET A 41 -7.73 0.21 2.37
CA MET A 41 -6.75 0.03 3.45
C MET A 41 -6.62 1.28 4.33
N ILE A 42 -6.61 2.48 3.73
CA ILE A 42 -6.60 3.74 4.48
C ILE A 42 -7.85 3.85 5.35
N GLU A 43 -9.04 3.60 4.81
CA GLU A 43 -10.28 3.62 5.59
C GLU A 43 -10.28 2.60 6.73
N GLY A 44 -9.74 1.40 6.49
CA GLY A 44 -9.54 0.38 7.51
C GLY A 44 -8.64 0.85 8.65
N ILE A 45 -7.52 1.50 8.32
CA ILE A 45 -6.60 2.08 9.31
C ILE A 45 -7.22 3.25 10.08
N GLN A 46 -8.00 4.11 9.40
CA GLN A 46 -8.74 5.19 10.07
C GLN A 46 -9.70 4.65 11.13
N LYS A 47 -10.41 3.55 10.82
CA LYS A 47 -11.29 2.86 11.78
C LYS A 47 -10.52 2.18 12.91
N LYS A 48 -9.39 1.51 12.59
CA LYS A 48 -8.58 0.78 13.56
C LYS A 48 -7.83 1.69 14.53
N PHE A 49 -7.34 2.85 14.04
CA PHE A 49 -6.56 3.81 14.80
C PHE A 49 -7.15 5.23 14.67
N PRO A 50 -8.33 5.50 15.26
CA PRO A 50 -9.02 6.77 15.08
C PRO A 50 -8.29 7.97 15.72
N ARG A 51 -7.35 7.70 16.64
CA ARG A 51 -6.53 8.73 17.31
C ARG A 51 -5.24 9.10 16.56
N TRP A 52 -4.87 8.36 15.51
CA TRP A 52 -3.72 8.71 14.67
C TRP A 52 -4.03 9.96 13.84
N THR A 53 -2.99 10.74 13.52
CA THR A 53 -3.16 11.85 12.57
C THR A 53 -3.48 11.32 11.17
N LYS A 54 -3.95 12.20 10.28
CA LYS A 54 -4.27 11.80 8.89
C LYS A 54 -3.04 11.29 8.15
N GLU A 55 -1.87 11.85 8.40
CA GLU A 55 -0.58 11.42 7.83
C GLU A 55 -0.17 10.05 8.37
N GLN A 56 -0.39 9.80 9.67
CA GLN A 56 -0.14 8.50 10.27
C GLN A 56 -1.10 7.44 9.71
N GLN A 57 -2.37 7.77 9.54
CA GLN A 57 -3.38 6.89 8.94
C GLN A 57 -3.06 6.60 7.48
N LEU A 58 -2.63 7.62 6.71
CA LEU A 58 -2.17 7.44 5.33
C LEU A 58 -0.98 6.48 5.26
N LYS A 59 0.06 6.71 6.08
CA LYS A 59 1.23 5.82 6.13
C LYS A 59 0.85 4.40 6.53
N GLY A 60 -0.02 4.24 7.53
CA GLY A 60 -0.56 2.95 7.94
C GLY A 60 -1.33 2.25 6.82
N GLY A 61 -2.12 2.99 6.04
CA GLY A 61 -2.84 2.45 4.88
C GLY A 61 -1.90 1.95 3.79
N ILE A 62 -0.80 2.67 3.53
CA ILE A 62 0.26 2.25 2.61
C ILE A 62 0.95 0.97 3.11
N SER A 63 1.20 0.85 4.42
CA SER A 63 1.78 -0.36 5.02
C SER A 63 0.83 -1.55 4.91
N ALA A 64 -0.45 -1.34 5.25
CA ALA A 64 -1.50 -2.33 5.13
C ALA A 64 -1.79 -2.76 3.68
N TYR A 65 -1.47 -1.93 2.69
CA TYR A 65 -1.56 -2.32 1.28
C TYR A 65 -0.68 -3.53 0.95
N ASN A 66 0.49 -3.63 1.56
CA ASN A 66 1.42 -4.73 1.35
C ASN A 66 1.12 -5.95 2.24
N ALA A 67 0.90 -5.72 3.54
CA ALA A 67 0.83 -6.80 4.55
C ALA A 67 -0.56 -6.98 5.21
N GLY A 68 -1.55 -6.20 4.79
CA GLY A 68 -2.91 -6.23 5.34
C GLY A 68 -3.09 -5.44 6.65
N LEU A 69 -4.35 -5.15 6.99
CA LEU A 69 -4.73 -4.38 8.19
C LEU A 69 -4.29 -5.04 9.50
N GLN A 70 -4.16 -6.36 9.54
CA GLN A 70 -3.74 -7.09 10.73
C GLN A 70 -2.24 -6.91 11.03
N ASN A 71 -1.41 -6.62 10.03
CA ASN A 71 0.01 -6.38 10.25
C ASN A 71 0.27 -5.07 11.00
N VAL A 72 -0.51 -4.03 10.70
CA VAL A 72 -0.33 -2.70 11.28
C VAL A 72 -0.85 -2.67 12.71
N GLN A 73 0.04 -2.80 13.69
CA GLN A 73 -0.30 -2.83 15.13
C GLN A 73 0.05 -1.53 15.86
N THR A 74 1.17 -0.91 15.51
CA THR A 74 1.62 0.37 16.06
C THR A 74 2.20 1.24 14.96
N TYR A 75 2.32 2.55 15.22
CA TYR A 75 2.84 3.49 14.23
C TYR A 75 4.31 3.18 13.91
N ASP A 76 5.15 3.01 14.93
CA ASP A 76 6.60 2.87 14.74
C ASP A 76 7.03 1.52 14.15
N LYS A 77 6.18 0.50 14.26
CA LYS A 77 6.50 -0.88 13.82
C LYS A 77 5.58 -1.38 12.71
N MET A 78 4.81 -0.50 12.07
CA MET A 78 3.81 -0.91 11.07
C MET A 78 4.40 -1.71 9.89
N ASP A 79 5.64 -1.39 9.51
CA ASP A 79 6.30 -2.02 8.37
C ASP A 79 7.02 -3.33 8.73
N ILE A 80 7.18 -3.68 10.01
CA ILE A 80 7.72 -5.00 10.37
C ILE A 80 6.74 -6.06 9.86
N GLY A 81 7.20 -6.96 8.99
CA GLY A 81 6.37 -7.96 8.31
C GLY A 81 5.92 -7.56 6.89
N THR A 82 6.15 -6.32 6.47
CA THR A 82 6.02 -5.92 5.05
C THR A 82 7.23 -6.40 4.25
N THR A 83 7.13 -6.41 2.91
CA THR A 83 8.28 -6.65 2.03
C THR A 83 9.41 -5.68 2.37
N GLY A 84 10.60 -6.19 2.69
CA GLY A 84 11.77 -5.38 3.08
C GLY A 84 11.74 -4.85 4.52
N ASN A 85 10.62 -5.02 5.24
CA ASN A 85 10.34 -4.41 6.54
C ASN A 85 10.33 -2.86 6.54
N ASP A 86 10.15 -2.24 5.37
CA ASP A 86 10.25 -0.79 5.18
C ASP A 86 9.26 -0.23 4.13
N TYR A 87 8.27 -1.02 3.72
CA TYR A 87 7.43 -0.71 2.54
C TYR A 87 6.82 0.69 2.57
N ALA A 88 6.10 1.07 3.64
CA ALA A 88 5.48 2.39 3.71
C ALA A 88 6.50 3.52 3.88
N ASN A 89 7.61 3.26 4.59
CA ASN A 89 8.71 4.22 4.71
C ASN A 89 9.33 4.54 3.34
N ASP A 90 9.67 3.52 2.55
CA ASP A 90 10.23 3.68 1.21
C ASP A 90 9.23 4.37 0.26
N VAL A 91 7.97 3.91 0.23
CA VAL A 91 6.92 4.51 -0.61
C VAL A 91 6.70 5.99 -0.28
N VAL A 92 6.65 6.37 1.00
CA VAL A 92 6.49 7.79 1.40
C VAL A 92 7.71 8.62 1.01
N ALA A 93 8.93 8.07 1.12
CA ALA A 93 10.14 8.75 0.70
C ALA A 93 10.13 9.03 -0.82
N ARG A 94 9.74 8.03 -1.62
CA ARG A 94 9.58 8.16 -3.08
C ARG A 94 8.46 9.12 -3.44
N ALA A 95 7.32 9.07 -2.76
CA ALA A 95 6.20 10.00 -2.99
C ALA A 95 6.62 11.46 -2.75
N LYS A 96 7.42 11.73 -1.70
CA LYS A 96 8.01 13.06 -1.48
C LYS A 96 8.96 13.49 -2.58
N PHE A 97 9.72 12.56 -3.15
CA PHE A 97 10.57 12.85 -4.31
C PHE A 97 9.72 13.21 -5.53
N TYR A 98 8.71 12.41 -5.88
CA TYR A 98 7.82 12.68 -7.01
C TYR A 98 7.06 14.01 -6.83
N LYS A 99 6.61 14.33 -5.61
CA LYS A 99 5.99 15.62 -5.29
C LYS A 99 6.86 16.84 -5.55
N ARG A 100 8.18 16.70 -5.35
CA ARG A 100 9.13 17.77 -5.68
C ARG A 100 9.43 17.88 -7.18
N ASN A 101 9.09 16.85 -7.95
CA ASN A 101 9.30 16.76 -9.40
C ASN A 101 7.96 16.83 -10.16
N GLU A 102 7.01 17.60 -9.63
CA GLU A 102 5.74 17.96 -10.29
C GLU A 102 4.73 16.82 -10.50
N TYR A 103 4.74 15.81 -9.62
CA TYR A 103 3.69 14.78 -9.51
C TYR A 103 2.84 14.91 -8.23
#